data_AF-A0A0G1XKN1-F1
#
_entry.id   AF-A0A0G1XKN1-F1
#
_cell.length_a   1.000
_cell.length_b   1.000
_cell.length_c   1.000
_cell.angle_alpha   90.00
_cell.angle_beta   90.00
_cell.angle_gamma   90.00
#
_symmetry.space_group_name_H-M   'P 1'
#
loop_
_entity.id
_entity.type
_entity.pdbx_description
1 polymer ?
#
loop_
_entity_poly.entity_id
_entity_poly.type
_entity_poly.pdbx_seq_one_letter_code
_entity_poly.pdbx_strand_id
1 'polypeptide(L)'
;MKKFLASLIVIFIAGVVGYVYIYGLPKSAVDAIKNGNEAIIGTSVEGRDIIAYRYGSGAKKILFVGGIHGGYEWNTVLVAYELMDYLKANPSAIPANVEVAVVPVLNPDGLNKVVGTAGRFTAADVPTSQTLLVSGRFNANNVDLNRNFDCDWQSSGMWQNTAVDGGSKVFSEPESQAMKEFISAYAPSGVVGWYSAAGGVYSSDCHGGVLPETKTITNVYAKASGYPAHEVFDN
;
A
#
# COMPACT_ATOMS: atom_id res chain seq x y z
N MET A 1 -17.61 -26.12 -38.95
CA MET A 1 -17.65 -25.42 -37.64
C MET A 1 -16.33 -25.44 -36.88
N LYS A 2 -15.73 -26.60 -36.51
CA LYS A 2 -14.46 -26.64 -35.75
C LYS A 2 -13.27 -25.92 -36.40
N LYS A 3 -13.11 -26.03 -37.72
CA LYS A 3 -12.03 -25.35 -38.47
C LYS A 3 -12.21 -23.82 -38.52
N PHE A 4 -13.46 -23.35 -38.57
CA PHE A 4 -13.78 -21.91 -38.58
C PHE A 4 -13.50 -21.27 -37.21
N LEU A 5 -13.81 -22.00 -36.13
CA LEU A 5 -13.52 -21.55 -34.76
C LEU A 5 -12.01 -21.50 -34.48
N ALA A 6 -11.25 -22.47 -34.98
CA ALA A 6 -9.79 -22.47 -34.87
C ALA A 6 -9.13 -21.28 -35.60
N SER A 7 -9.60 -20.94 -36.80
CA SER A 7 -9.12 -19.77 -37.55
C SER A 7 -9.43 -18.45 -36.84
N LEU A 8 -10.61 -18.34 -36.20
CA LEU A 8 -10.98 -17.15 -35.41
C LEU A 8 -10.09 -16.94 -34.18
N ILE A 9 -9.74 -18.03 -33.48
CA ILE A 9 -8.84 -17.98 -32.32
C ILE A 9 -7.43 -17.54 -32.74
N VAL A 10 -6.91 -18.06 -33.86
CA VAL A 10 -5.58 -17.67 -34.36
C VAL A 10 -5.55 -16.21 -34.79
N ILE A 11 -6.60 -15.71 -35.45
CA ILE A 11 -6.70 -14.29 -35.84
C ILE A 11 -6.80 -13.39 -34.60
N PHE A 12 -7.56 -13.82 -33.58
CA PHE A 12 -7.68 -13.06 -32.33
C PHE A 12 -6.34 -12.99 -31.58
N ILE A 13 -5.64 -14.12 -31.42
CA ILE A 13 -4.32 -14.15 -30.76
C ILE A 13 -3.30 -13.34 -31.54
N ALA A 14 -3.24 -13.49 -32.87
CA ALA A 14 -2.34 -12.71 -33.71
C ALA A 14 -2.65 -11.20 -33.66
N GLY A 15 -3.94 -10.84 -33.58
CA GLY A 15 -4.39 -9.47 -33.41
C GLY A 15 -3.99 -8.87 -32.06
N VAL A 16 -4.17 -9.61 -30.97
CA VAL A 16 -3.78 -9.17 -29.62
C VAL A 16 -2.25 -9.05 -29.50
N VAL A 17 -1.50 -10.03 -29.98
CA VAL A 17 -0.03 -10.00 -29.97
C VAL A 17 0.49 -8.87 -30.86
N GLY A 18 -0.10 -8.68 -32.05
CA GLY A 18 0.24 -7.58 -32.95
C GLY A 18 -0.08 -6.21 -32.34
N TYR A 19 -1.22 -6.08 -31.65
CA TYR A 19 -1.60 -4.86 -30.94
C TYR A 19 -0.61 -4.53 -29.82
N VAL A 20 -0.26 -5.51 -28.96
CA VAL A 20 0.71 -5.32 -27.87
C VAL A 20 2.11 -5.00 -28.42
N TYR A 21 2.51 -5.60 -29.54
CA TYR A 21 3.81 -5.34 -30.17
C TYR A 21 3.90 -3.94 -30.79
N ILE A 22 2.81 -3.45 -31.40
CA ILE A 22 2.77 -2.14 -32.07
C ILE A 22 2.53 -1.00 -31.08
N TYR A 23 1.65 -1.20 -30.09
CA TYR A 23 1.16 -0.14 -29.21
C TYR A 23 1.67 -0.25 -27.77
N GLY A 24 2.40 -1.31 -27.43
CA GLY A 24 2.75 -1.64 -26.04
C GLY A 24 1.56 -2.18 -25.25
N LEU A 25 1.82 -2.71 -24.05
CA LEU A 25 0.75 -2.84 -23.05
C LEU A 25 0.22 -1.43 -22.74
N PRO A 26 -1.10 -1.24 -22.58
CA PRO A 26 -1.63 0.04 -22.14
C PRO A 26 -0.89 0.48 -20.87
N LYS A 27 -0.30 1.67 -20.94
CA LYS A 27 0.41 2.31 -19.83
C LYS A 27 -0.62 2.65 -18.74
N SER A 28 -0.53 1.93 -17.62
CA SER A 28 -1.35 2.06 -16.40
C SER A 28 -2.85 2.08 -16.67
N ALA A 29 -3.42 0.88 -16.63
CA ALA A 29 -4.79 0.69 -16.22
C ALA A 29 -4.95 1.15 -14.76
N VAL A 30 -5.01 2.48 -14.54
CA VAL A 30 -5.95 3.01 -13.55
C VAL A 30 -7.35 2.78 -14.13
N ASP A 31 -7.68 1.51 -14.32
CA ASP A 31 -8.93 1.09 -14.91
C ASP A 31 -10.01 1.31 -13.85
N ALA A 32 -10.93 2.21 -14.22
CA ALA A 32 -12.13 2.55 -13.50
C ALA A 32 -11.90 3.15 -12.10
N ILE A 33 -11.93 4.48 -12.05
CA ILE A 33 -12.66 5.17 -10.98
C ILE A 33 -14.09 4.59 -11.03
N LYS A 34 -14.33 3.49 -10.31
CA LYS A 34 -15.69 3.08 -9.95
C LYS A 34 -16.29 4.30 -9.26
N ASN A 35 -17.44 4.74 -9.76
CA ASN A 35 -18.26 5.82 -9.19
C ASN A 35 -18.03 6.01 -7.68
N GLY A 36 -17.42 7.13 -7.29
CA GLY A 36 -17.33 7.54 -5.90
C GLY A 36 -15.92 7.56 -5.31
N ASN A 37 -15.93 7.58 -3.98
CA ASN A 37 -14.81 7.77 -3.07
C ASN A 37 -13.79 6.61 -3.06
N GLU A 38 -13.77 5.72 -4.06
CA GLU A 38 -12.95 4.48 -4.06
C GLU A 38 -12.23 4.32 -5.41
N ALA A 39 -10.99 3.87 -5.39
CA ALA A 39 -10.20 3.62 -6.60
C ALA A 39 -9.29 2.40 -6.42
N ILE A 40 -9.31 1.48 -7.38
CA ILE A 40 -8.30 0.43 -7.47
C ILE A 40 -7.01 1.09 -7.98
N ILE A 41 -5.95 1.02 -7.19
CA ILE A 41 -4.65 1.65 -7.49
C ILE A 41 -3.62 0.64 -8.05
N GLY A 42 -3.98 -0.64 -8.06
CA GLY A 42 -3.20 -1.73 -8.62
C GLY A 42 -3.71 -3.08 -8.11
N THR A 43 -3.01 -4.15 -8.46
CA THR A 43 -3.27 -5.50 -7.95
C THR A 43 -2.00 -6.07 -7.37
N SER A 44 -2.13 -6.90 -6.36
CA SER A 44 -1.04 -7.71 -5.77
C SER A 44 -0.57 -8.84 -6.69
N VAL A 45 0.45 -9.57 -6.25
CA VAL A 45 1.02 -10.73 -6.96
C VAL A 45 -0.04 -11.80 -7.26
N GLU A 46 -0.92 -12.11 -6.31
CA GLU A 46 -2.02 -13.08 -6.51
C GLU A 46 -3.29 -12.44 -7.11
N GLY A 47 -3.20 -11.20 -7.62
CA GLY A 47 -4.28 -10.54 -8.35
C GLY A 47 -5.39 -9.95 -7.49
N ARG A 48 -5.14 -9.70 -6.21
CA ARG A 48 -6.09 -9.01 -5.32
C ARG A 48 -5.96 -7.50 -5.46
N ASP A 49 -7.09 -6.81 -5.55
CA ASP A 49 -7.15 -5.36 -5.65
C ASP A 49 -6.48 -4.67 -4.46
N ILE A 50 -5.69 -3.64 -4.76
CA ILE A 50 -5.20 -2.66 -3.79
C ILE A 50 -6.06 -1.41 -3.99
N ILE A 51 -6.76 -0.99 -2.94
CA ILE A 51 -7.82 0.02 -3.05
C ILE A 51 -7.47 1.24 -2.20
N ALA A 52 -7.59 2.42 -2.79
CA ALA A 52 -7.56 3.70 -2.10
C ALA A 52 -8.97 4.25 -1.91
N TYR A 53 -9.27 4.78 -0.72
CA TYR A 53 -10.53 5.41 -0.36
C TYR A 53 -10.31 6.90 -0.08
N ARG A 54 -11.14 7.79 -0.62
CA ARG A 54 -11.00 9.24 -0.55
C ARG A 54 -12.16 9.89 0.19
N TYR A 55 -11.85 10.89 1.02
CA TYR A 55 -12.83 11.63 1.82
C TYR A 55 -12.53 13.11 1.75
N GLY A 56 -13.58 13.94 1.61
CA GLY A 56 -13.42 15.36 1.31
C GLY A 56 -13.14 15.60 -0.18
N SER A 57 -12.86 16.86 -0.53
CA SER A 57 -12.65 17.29 -1.92
C SER A 57 -11.68 18.47 -2.04
N GLY A 58 -10.93 18.76 -0.98
CA GLY A 58 -10.04 19.90 -0.93
C GLY A 58 -8.73 19.69 -1.68
N ALA A 59 -8.07 20.80 -2.03
CA ALA A 59 -6.83 20.77 -2.81
C ALA A 59 -5.62 20.21 -2.05
N LYS A 60 -5.60 20.31 -0.70
CA LYS A 60 -4.51 19.76 0.12
C LYS A 60 -4.80 18.29 0.40
N LYS A 61 -3.90 17.42 -0.05
CA LYS A 61 -4.10 15.98 0.01
C LYS A 61 -3.24 15.34 1.09
N ILE A 62 -3.83 14.50 1.95
CA ILE A 62 -3.11 13.72 2.95
C ILE A 62 -3.38 12.24 2.69
N LEU A 63 -2.33 11.41 2.78
CA LEU A 63 -2.42 9.98 2.55
C LEU A 63 -2.10 9.20 3.82
N PHE A 64 -2.95 8.23 4.16
CA PHE A 64 -2.70 7.23 5.19
C PHE A 64 -2.56 5.85 4.57
N VAL A 65 -1.57 5.06 5.01
CA VAL A 65 -1.29 3.73 4.47
C VAL A 65 -1.15 2.73 5.62
N GLY A 66 -1.92 1.65 5.56
CA GLY A 66 -1.84 0.50 6.46
C GLY A 66 -1.52 -0.79 5.71
N GLY A 67 -1.17 -1.83 6.47
CA GLY A 67 -1.09 -3.19 5.96
C GLY A 67 0.01 -3.44 4.93
N ILE A 68 1.13 -2.71 4.98
CA ILE A 68 2.32 -3.04 4.18
C ILE A 68 2.91 -4.40 4.59
N HIS A 69 2.87 -4.73 5.87
CA HIS A 69 3.11 -6.07 6.41
C HIS A 69 1.77 -6.70 6.80
N GLY A 70 0.95 -7.06 5.80
CA GLY A 70 -0.47 -7.38 5.96
C GLY A 70 -0.82 -8.38 7.05
N GLY A 71 0.04 -9.36 7.31
CA GLY A 71 -0.14 -10.35 8.38
C GLY A 71 0.64 -10.09 9.66
N TYR A 72 1.91 -9.64 9.59
CA TYR A 72 2.74 -9.42 10.78
C TYR A 72 2.31 -8.17 11.56
N GLU A 73 1.83 -7.16 10.85
CA GLU A 73 1.34 -5.88 11.37
C GLU A 73 -0.15 -5.69 11.05
N TRP A 74 -0.94 -6.78 11.10
CA TRP A 74 -2.36 -6.82 10.74
C TRP A 74 -3.19 -5.73 11.44
N ASN A 75 -2.82 -5.34 12.65
CA ASN A 75 -3.49 -4.30 13.43
C ASN A 75 -3.44 -2.92 12.75
N THR A 76 -2.45 -2.66 11.89
CA THR A 76 -2.38 -1.42 11.09
C THR A 76 -3.53 -1.34 10.07
N VAL A 77 -4.02 -2.49 9.58
CA VAL A 77 -5.20 -2.57 8.72
C VAL A 77 -6.47 -2.20 9.49
N LEU A 78 -6.59 -2.66 10.75
CA LEU A 78 -7.73 -2.30 11.59
C LEU A 78 -7.76 -0.80 11.88
N VAL A 79 -6.62 -0.19 12.23
CA VAL A 79 -6.50 1.27 12.42
C VAL A 79 -6.92 2.03 11.16
N ALA A 80 -6.53 1.55 9.98
CA ALA A 80 -6.94 2.18 8.72
C ALA A 80 -8.46 2.10 8.50
N TYR A 81 -9.08 0.95 8.76
CA TYR A 81 -10.53 0.80 8.66
C TYR A 81 -11.29 1.59 9.72
N GLU A 82 -10.76 1.71 10.94
CA GLU A 82 -11.31 2.58 11.99
C GLU A 82 -11.28 4.05 11.57
N LEU A 83 -10.19 4.52 10.97
CA LEU A 83 -10.11 5.87 10.40
C LEU A 83 -11.17 6.05 9.31
N MET A 84 -11.30 5.09 8.38
CA MET A 84 -12.30 5.14 7.31
C MET A 84 -13.74 5.25 7.86
N ASP A 85 -14.05 4.48 8.89
CA ASP A 85 -15.37 4.51 9.55
C ASP A 85 -15.62 5.85 10.24
N TYR A 86 -14.61 6.38 10.94
CA TYR A 86 -14.67 7.68 11.57
C TYR A 86 -14.89 8.81 10.56
N LEU A 87 -14.13 8.84 9.46
CA LEU A 87 -14.25 9.88 8.43
C LEU A 87 -15.60 9.83 7.71
N LYS A 88 -16.14 8.62 7.50
CA LYS A 88 -17.47 8.42 6.93
C LYS A 88 -18.58 8.91 7.87
N ALA A 89 -18.45 8.64 9.16
CA ALA A 89 -19.42 9.08 10.16
C ALA A 89 -19.30 10.58 10.49
N ASN A 90 -18.12 11.16 10.32
CA ASN A 90 -17.80 12.53 10.72
C ASN A 90 -17.17 13.32 9.55
N PRO A 91 -17.91 13.56 8.44
CA PRO A 91 -17.36 14.27 7.29
C PRO A 91 -16.88 15.70 7.63
N SER A 92 -17.47 16.34 8.65
CA SER A 92 -17.04 17.66 9.16
C SER A 92 -15.70 17.65 9.89
N ALA A 93 -15.16 16.47 10.23
CA ALA A 93 -13.80 16.36 10.78
C ALA A 93 -12.72 16.68 9.74
N ILE A 94 -13.07 16.63 8.44
CA ILE A 94 -12.18 16.96 7.34
C ILE A 94 -12.33 18.46 7.03
N PRO A 95 -11.27 19.27 7.16
CA PRO A 95 -11.32 20.66 6.74
C PRO A 95 -11.69 20.80 5.26
N ALA A 96 -12.47 21.83 4.91
CA ALA A 96 -12.99 22.00 3.55
C ALA A 96 -11.89 22.07 2.45
N ASN A 97 -10.69 22.52 2.80
CA ASN A 97 -9.54 22.59 1.89
C ASN A 97 -8.67 21.32 1.88
N VAL A 98 -9.09 20.26 2.56
CA VAL A 98 -8.38 18.97 2.64
C VAL A 98 -9.16 17.85 1.96
N GLU A 99 -8.43 16.96 1.31
CA GLU A 99 -8.88 15.62 0.94
C GLU A 99 -7.97 14.60 1.64
N VAL A 100 -8.57 13.54 2.18
CA VAL A 100 -7.87 12.44 2.85
C VAL A 100 -8.03 11.19 2.02
N ALA A 101 -6.92 10.57 1.64
CA ALA A 101 -6.88 9.24 1.06
C ALA A 101 -6.40 8.20 2.10
N VAL A 102 -6.99 7.01 2.07
CA VAL A 102 -6.61 5.86 2.90
C VAL A 102 -6.41 4.64 2.01
N VAL A 103 -5.24 4.02 2.07
CA VAL A 103 -4.97 2.68 1.53
C VAL A 103 -4.90 1.73 2.73
N PRO A 104 -5.98 1.00 3.06
CA PRO A 104 -6.02 0.23 4.29
C PRO A 104 -5.16 -1.03 4.24
N VAL A 105 -4.96 -1.60 3.06
CA VAL A 105 -4.22 -2.85 2.86
C VAL A 105 -3.32 -2.71 1.64
N LEU A 106 -2.03 -2.43 1.85
CA LEU A 106 -1.05 -2.41 0.76
C LEU A 106 -0.58 -3.81 0.36
N ASN A 107 -0.53 -4.76 1.31
CA ASN A 107 -0.18 -6.17 1.07
C ASN A 107 -1.40 -7.08 1.29
N PRO A 108 -2.36 -7.12 0.35
CA PRO A 108 -3.56 -7.94 0.47
C PRO A 108 -3.26 -9.44 0.46
N ASP A 109 -2.15 -9.88 -0.14
CA ASP A 109 -1.73 -11.28 -0.17
C ASP A 109 -1.28 -11.74 1.22
N GLY A 110 -0.41 -10.95 1.87
CA GLY A 110 0.05 -11.20 3.23
C GLY A 110 -1.10 -11.19 4.24
N LEU A 111 -2.06 -10.28 4.10
CA LEU A 111 -3.27 -10.26 4.93
C LEU A 111 -4.11 -11.52 4.69
N ASN A 112 -4.45 -11.83 3.44
CA ASN A 112 -5.28 -12.97 3.10
C ASN A 112 -4.67 -14.30 3.57
N LYS A 113 -3.35 -14.42 3.51
CA LYS A 113 -2.62 -15.60 4.01
C LYS A 113 -2.86 -15.85 5.50
N VAL A 114 -3.03 -14.79 6.30
CA VAL A 114 -3.14 -14.87 7.75
C VAL A 114 -4.59 -14.90 8.23
N VAL A 115 -5.45 -14.04 7.69
CA VAL A 115 -6.85 -13.88 8.15
C VAL A 115 -7.89 -14.43 7.17
N GLY A 116 -7.46 -14.99 6.02
CA GLY A 116 -8.35 -15.59 5.03
C GLY A 116 -9.11 -14.60 4.14
N THR A 117 -8.83 -13.30 4.25
CA THR A 117 -9.44 -12.25 3.45
C THR A 117 -8.47 -11.11 3.18
N ALA A 118 -8.69 -10.36 2.10
CA ALA A 118 -7.98 -9.13 1.77
C ALA A 118 -8.74 -7.87 2.18
N GLY A 119 -9.94 -8.04 2.74
CA GLY A 119 -10.83 -6.98 3.16
C GLY A 119 -10.91 -6.85 4.67
N ARG A 120 -12.07 -6.39 5.15
CA ARG A 120 -12.34 -6.23 6.59
C ARG A 120 -12.35 -7.58 7.31
N PHE A 121 -11.82 -7.56 8.52
CA PHE A 121 -11.76 -8.65 9.48
C PHE A 121 -11.83 -8.07 10.90
N THR A 122 -11.86 -8.92 11.92
CA THR A 122 -11.83 -8.55 13.33
C THR A 122 -10.60 -9.17 14.00
N ALA A 123 -10.21 -8.65 15.16
CA ALA A 123 -9.10 -9.24 15.93
C ALA A 123 -9.33 -10.73 16.29
N ALA A 124 -10.59 -11.19 16.31
CA ALA A 124 -10.92 -12.60 16.56
C ALA A 124 -10.59 -13.52 15.38
N ASP A 125 -10.47 -12.98 14.16
CA ASP A 125 -10.10 -13.74 12.96
C ASP A 125 -8.57 -13.96 12.86
N VAL A 126 -7.80 -13.27 13.71
CA VAL A 126 -6.34 -13.32 13.68
C VAL A 126 -5.83 -14.56 14.41
N PRO A 127 -5.02 -15.41 13.76
CA PRO A 127 -4.45 -16.60 14.39
C PRO A 127 -3.39 -16.22 15.43
N THR A 128 -3.22 -17.07 16.44
CA THR A 128 -2.17 -16.92 17.47
C THR A 128 -0.81 -17.47 17.03
N SER A 129 -0.73 -18.11 15.86
CA SER A 129 0.50 -18.70 15.33
C SER A 129 1.46 -17.62 14.86
N GLN A 130 2.52 -17.36 15.64
CA GLN A 130 3.53 -16.35 15.28
C GLN A 130 4.19 -16.64 13.93
N THR A 131 4.44 -17.91 13.62
CA THR A 131 5.01 -18.31 12.32
C THR A 131 4.09 -17.91 11.17
N LEU A 132 2.77 -18.07 11.34
CA LEU A 132 1.80 -17.66 10.32
C LEU A 132 1.75 -16.13 10.19
N LEU A 133 1.71 -15.41 11.32
CA LEU A 133 1.75 -13.93 11.34
C LEU A 133 2.98 -13.38 10.61
N VAL A 134 4.17 -13.90 10.96
CA VAL A 134 5.44 -13.52 10.32
C VAL A 134 5.43 -13.85 8.82
N SER A 135 4.83 -14.96 8.41
CA SER A 135 4.74 -15.31 6.98
C SER A 135 3.90 -14.32 6.16
N GLY A 136 3.02 -13.54 6.80
CA GLY A 136 2.25 -12.48 6.18
C GLY A 136 2.92 -11.10 6.26
N ARG A 137 4.16 -11.01 6.79
CA ARG A 137 4.99 -9.80 6.63
C ARG A 137 5.27 -9.52 5.15
N PHE A 138 5.65 -10.58 4.44
CA PHE A 138 6.07 -10.53 3.04
C PHE A 138 4.86 -10.61 2.10
N ASN A 139 5.03 -10.19 0.84
CA ASN A 139 4.02 -10.44 -0.20
C ASN A 139 4.09 -11.91 -0.69
N ALA A 140 3.30 -12.28 -1.71
CA ALA A 140 3.28 -13.66 -2.20
C ALA A 140 4.59 -14.14 -2.85
N ASN A 141 5.46 -13.22 -3.29
CA ASN A 141 6.82 -13.56 -3.76
C ASN A 141 7.85 -13.69 -2.62
N ASN A 142 7.43 -13.57 -1.36
CA ASN A 142 8.29 -13.51 -0.18
C ASN A 142 9.24 -12.28 -0.14
N VAL A 143 8.86 -11.18 -0.80
CA VAL A 143 9.59 -9.90 -0.72
C VAL A 143 9.04 -9.06 0.43
N ASP A 144 9.93 -8.41 1.20
CA ASP A 144 9.54 -7.39 2.17
C ASP A 144 9.26 -6.09 1.41
N LEU A 145 7.98 -5.73 1.28
CA LEU A 145 7.58 -4.52 0.57
C LEU A 145 8.23 -3.25 1.15
N ASN A 146 8.50 -3.21 2.46
CA ASN A 146 9.19 -2.09 3.10
C ASN A 146 10.72 -2.07 2.82
N ARG A 147 11.21 -2.95 1.94
CA ARG A 147 12.56 -2.95 1.39
C ARG A 147 12.56 -2.85 -0.15
N ASN A 148 11.39 -2.69 -0.77
CA ASN A 148 11.22 -2.69 -2.23
C ASN A 148 11.02 -1.28 -2.84
N PHE A 149 11.15 -0.22 -2.03
CA PHE A 149 11.10 1.18 -2.47
C PHE A 149 12.50 1.71 -2.84
N ASP A 150 12.55 2.82 -3.59
CA ASP A 150 13.76 3.35 -4.25
C ASP A 150 14.86 3.83 -3.30
N CYS A 151 14.48 4.52 -2.22
CA CYS A 151 15.44 5.14 -1.33
C CYS A 151 16.38 4.12 -0.69
N ASP A 152 17.69 4.30 -0.90
CA ASP A 152 18.74 3.41 -0.38
C ASP A 152 18.46 1.91 -0.63
N TRP A 153 17.80 1.60 -1.75
CA TRP A 153 17.37 0.24 -2.05
C TRP A 153 18.54 -0.74 -2.12
N GLN A 154 18.31 -1.93 -1.56
CA GLN A 154 19.23 -3.07 -1.62
C GLN A 154 18.42 -4.34 -1.89
N SER A 155 18.98 -5.27 -2.66
CA SER A 155 18.36 -6.57 -2.92
C SER A 155 18.23 -7.43 -1.65
N SER A 156 19.09 -7.20 -0.66
CA SER A 156 18.97 -7.81 0.67
C SER A 156 18.91 -6.70 1.71
N GLY A 157 17.77 -6.61 2.40
CA GLY A 157 17.57 -5.69 3.52
C GLY A 157 17.62 -6.43 4.86
N MET A 158 17.55 -5.67 5.96
CA MET A 158 17.49 -6.22 7.30
C MET A 158 16.13 -5.98 7.93
N TRP A 159 15.55 -7.01 8.54
CA TRP A 159 14.48 -6.90 9.52
C TRP A 159 15.03 -7.38 10.87
N GLN A 160 15.27 -6.44 11.78
CA GLN A 160 16.07 -6.69 12.98
C GLN A 160 17.42 -7.32 12.58
N ASN A 161 17.73 -8.51 13.10
CA ASN A 161 18.96 -9.25 12.79
C ASN A 161 18.76 -10.29 11.67
N THR A 162 17.63 -10.25 10.96
CA THR A 162 17.29 -11.22 9.91
C THR A 162 17.41 -10.57 8.54
N ALA A 163 18.19 -11.19 7.64
CA ALA A 163 18.21 -10.78 6.24
C ALA A 163 16.86 -11.11 5.58
N VAL A 164 16.32 -10.15 4.84
CA VAL A 164 15.06 -10.26 4.10
C VAL A 164 15.26 -9.84 2.65
N ASP A 165 14.46 -10.41 1.76
CA ASP A 165 14.50 -10.09 0.33
C ASP A 165 13.88 -8.71 0.08
N GLY A 166 14.67 -7.81 -0.51
CA GLY A 166 14.23 -6.48 -0.93
C GLY A 166 13.69 -6.43 -2.36
N GLY A 167 13.62 -7.57 -3.03
CA GLY A 167 13.18 -7.76 -4.41
C GLY A 167 14.33 -7.82 -5.41
N SER A 168 13.97 -8.02 -6.69
CA SER A 168 14.97 -8.15 -7.77
C SER A 168 15.52 -6.80 -8.26
N LYS A 169 14.78 -5.72 -8.00
CA LYS A 169 15.12 -4.33 -8.30
C LYS A 169 14.20 -3.41 -7.51
N VAL A 170 14.53 -2.13 -7.49
CA VAL A 170 13.63 -1.05 -7.05
C VAL A 170 12.25 -1.21 -7.71
N PHE A 171 11.19 -1.23 -6.89
CA PHE A 171 9.80 -1.43 -7.32
C PHE A 171 9.58 -2.70 -8.16
N SER A 172 10.23 -3.82 -7.80
CA SER A 172 10.00 -5.11 -8.48
C SER A 172 8.61 -5.67 -8.22
N GLU A 173 8.03 -5.39 -7.05
CA GLU A 173 6.75 -5.95 -6.64
C GLU A 173 5.57 -5.08 -7.09
N PRO A 174 4.47 -5.69 -7.54
CA PRO A 174 3.34 -4.95 -8.06
C PRO A 174 2.67 -4.06 -6.99
N GLU A 175 2.73 -4.44 -5.71
CA GLU A 175 2.22 -3.61 -4.60
C GLU A 175 3.01 -2.30 -4.45
N SER A 176 4.34 -2.38 -4.50
CA SER A 176 5.20 -1.19 -4.40
C SER A 176 5.06 -0.28 -5.63
N GLN A 177 4.85 -0.89 -6.80
CA GLN A 177 4.65 -0.19 -8.07
C GLN A 177 3.30 0.55 -8.09
N ALA A 178 2.23 -0.10 -7.60
CA ALA A 178 0.92 0.52 -7.38
C ALA A 178 1.03 1.75 -6.45
N MET A 179 1.78 1.63 -5.35
CA MET A 179 1.99 2.74 -4.41
C MET A 179 2.75 3.90 -5.06
N LYS A 180 3.79 3.62 -5.84
CA LYS A 180 4.56 4.63 -6.59
C LYS A 180 3.68 5.38 -7.57
N GLU A 181 2.91 4.67 -8.38
CA GLU A 181 2.00 5.26 -9.37
C GLU A 181 0.93 6.11 -8.68
N PHE A 182 0.34 5.59 -7.61
CA PHE A 182 -0.66 6.32 -6.85
C PHE A 182 -0.11 7.58 -6.20
N ILE A 183 1.06 7.56 -5.54
CA ILE A 183 1.67 8.77 -4.97
C ILE A 183 1.95 9.80 -6.06
N SER A 184 2.45 9.36 -7.22
CA SER A 184 2.76 10.24 -8.34
C SER A 184 1.51 10.91 -8.91
N ALA A 185 0.40 10.17 -9.03
CA ALA A 185 -0.87 10.70 -9.54
C ALA A 185 -1.64 11.51 -8.49
N TYR A 186 -1.60 11.07 -7.23
CA TYR A 186 -2.31 11.69 -6.12
C TYR A 186 -1.62 12.98 -5.67
N ALA A 187 -0.29 13.00 -5.66
CA ALA A 187 0.55 14.10 -5.19
C ALA A 187 0.18 14.58 -3.77
N PRO A 188 0.26 13.71 -2.74
CA PRO A 188 -0.06 14.09 -1.37
C PRO A 188 0.93 15.13 -0.83
N SER A 189 0.43 16.06 -0.01
CA SER A 189 1.24 17.02 0.75
C SER A 189 1.89 16.39 1.99
N GLY A 190 1.42 15.21 2.41
CA GLY A 190 1.96 14.46 3.54
C GLY A 190 1.45 13.02 3.54
N VAL A 191 2.28 12.10 4.00
CA VAL A 191 1.98 10.66 4.06
C VAL A 191 2.23 10.16 5.49
N VAL A 192 1.31 9.36 6.02
CA VAL A 192 1.47 8.63 7.28
C VAL A 192 1.35 7.14 6.98
N GLY A 193 2.45 6.40 7.15
CA GLY A 193 2.47 4.94 7.10
C GLY A 193 2.38 4.36 8.51
N TRP A 194 1.47 3.42 8.74
CA TRP A 194 1.37 2.71 10.01
C TRP A 194 2.16 1.40 9.97
N TYR A 195 2.94 1.18 11.03
CA TYR A 195 3.75 -0.01 11.29
C TYR A 195 3.53 -0.48 12.73
N SER A 196 3.94 -1.71 13.04
CA SER A 196 3.90 -2.21 14.42
C SER A 196 4.90 -3.35 14.70
N ALA A 197 5.41 -3.51 15.92
CA ALA A 197 5.22 -2.66 17.09
C ALA A 197 6.57 -2.05 17.47
N ALA A 198 6.66 -0.70 17.40
CA ALA A 198 7.81 0.07 17.88
C ALA A 198 7.40 1.15 18.91
N GLY A 199 6.11 1.46 19.03
CA GLY A 199 5.59 2.36 20.08
C GLY A 199 6.01 3.83 19.95
N GLY A 200 6.25 4.32 18.72
CA GLY A 200 6.71 5.68 18.45
C GLY A 200 6.26 6.19 17.08
N VAL A 201 6.40 7.50 16.87
CA VAL A 201 6.21 8.16 15.57
C VAL A 201 7.58 8.54 15.03
N TYR A 202 7.93 8.00 13.88
CA TYR A 202 9.26 8.15 13.29
C TYR A 202 9.20 9.04 12.05
N SER A 203 10.11 10.00 11.95
CA SER A 203 10.26 10.80 10.74
C SER A 203 10.86 9.98 9.61
N SER A 204 10.39 10.21 8.39
CA SER A 204 11.05 9.70 7.18
C SER A 204 12.21 10.61 6.78
N ASP A 205 13.31 10.02 6.35
CA ASP A 205 14.44 10.69 5.71
C ASP A 205 14.93 9.84 4.53
N CYS A 206 15.36 10.50 3.47
CA CYS A 206 15.97 9.87 2.31
C CYS A 206 17.08 10.78 1.79
N HIS A 207 18.21 10.75 2.49
CA HIS A 207 19.32 11.68 2.34
C HIS A 207 18.98 13.13 2.71
N GLY A 208 19.96 13.84 3.26
CA GLY A 208 19.82 15.28 3.52
C GLY A 208 19.11 15.64 4.82
N GLY A 209 18.65 14.66 5.60
CA GLY A 209 18.07 14.84 6.92
C GLY A 209 16.58 15.14 6.88
N VAL A 210 15.94 14.98 8.04
CA VAL A 210 14.48 15.15 8.16
C VAL A 210 14.04 16.58 7.81
N LEU A 211 13.18 16.69 6.80
CA LEU A 211 12.58 17.95 6.36
C LEU A 211 11.78 18.64 7.48
N PRO A 212 11.78 19.99 7.57
CA PRO A 212 11.00 20.74 8.56
C PRO A 212 9.50 20.38 8.55
N GLU A 213 8.93 20.15 7.38
CA GLU A 213 7.54 19.73 7.19
C GLU A 213 7.31 18.32 7.75
N THR A 214 8.24 17.40 7.53
CA THR A 214 8.19 16.05 8.11
C THR A 214 8.25 16.11 9.63
N LYS A 215 9.15 16.91 10.22
CA LYS A 215 9.19 17.12 11.68
C LYS A 215 7.87 17.65 12.23
N THR A 216 7.24 18.57 11.48
CA THR A 216 5.93 19.13 11.85
C THR A 216 4.86 18.03 11.87
N ILE A 217 4.78 17.20 10.82
CA ILE A 217 3.82 16.10 10.75
C ILE A 217 4.08 15.07 11.87
N THR A 218 5.35 14.68 12.09
CA THR A 218 5.75 13.75 13.16
C THR A 218 5.30 14.26 14.53
N ASN A 219 5.59 15.52 14.87
CA ASN A 219 5.24 16.08 16.17
C ASN A 219 3.72 16.26 16.37
N VAL A 220 2.99 16.64 15.31
CA VAL A 220 1.52 16.74 15.37
C VAL A 220 0.90 15.37 15.60
N TYR A 221 1.34 14.35 14.85
CA TYR A 221 0.81 12.99 15.01
C TYR A 221 1.19 12.39 16.36
N ALA A 222 2.42 12.58 16.83
CA ALA A 222 2.90 12.17 18.15
C ALA A 222 2.04 12.77 19.28
N LYS A 223 1.81 14.09 19.25
CA LYS A 223 0.96 14.77 20.22
C LYS A 223 -0.47 14.23 20.22
N ALA A 224 -1.05 13.96 19.05
CA ALA A 224 -2.42 13.47 18.94
C ALA A 224 -2.58 12.00 19.38
N SER A 225 -1.59 11.16 19.08
CA SER A 225 -1.60 9.73 19.39
C SER A 225 -1.11 9.41 20.82
N GLY A 226 -0.36 10.31 21.44
CA GLY A 226 0.31 10.08 22.72
C GLY A 226 1.62 9.29 22.61
N TYR A 227 2.05 8.91 21.40
CA TYR A 227 3.35 8.27 21.18
C TYR A 227 4.52 9.28 21.19
N PRO A 228 5.72 8.87 21.62
CA PRO A 228 6.92 9.69 21.47
C PRO A 228 7.28 9.93 20.00
N ALA A 229 7.84 11.11 19.72
CA ALA A 229 8.36 11.48 18.41
C ALA A 229 9.87 11.18 18.32
N HIS A 230 10.30 10.59 17.21
CA HIS A 230 11.68 10.25 16.92
C HIS A 230 12.05 10.70 15.51
N GLU A 231 13.19 11.38 15.37
CA GLU A 231 13.70 11.79 14.05
C GLU A 231 14.40 10.63 13.31
N VAL A 232 14.87 9.62 14.05
CA VAL A 232 15.59 8.45 13.53
C VAL A 232 15.05 7.20 14.22
N PHE A 233 14.95 6.10 13.48
CA PHE A 233 14.44 4.82 13.99
C PHE A 233 15.45 4.05 14.85
N ASP A 234 16.74 4.05 14.48
CA ASP A 234 17.79 3.22 15.10
C ASP A 234 18.54 3.90 16.26
N ASN A 235 17.83 4.47 17.24
CA ASN A 235 18.46 5.02 18.46
C ASN A 235 18.26 4.11 19.68
#